data_AF-A0A073IPG5-F1
#
_entry.id   AF-A0A073IPG5-F1
#
_cell.length_a   1.000
_cell.length_b   1.000
_cell.length_c   1.000
_cell.angle_alpha   90.00
_cell.angle_beta   90.00
_cell.angle_gamma   90.00
#
_symmetry.space_group_name_H-M   'P 1'
#
loop_
_entity.id
_entity.type
_entity.pdbx_description
1 polymer ?
#
loop_
_entity_poly.entity_id
_entity_poly.type
_entity_poly.pdbx_seq_one_letter_code
_entity_poly.pdbx_strand_id
1 'polypeptide(L)' 'MLDEQGDFQDKPRRKYFRKIDPKKLEEFLRERPNAYLKEAAEIFGCSKAAVSKALKRMNYTKKKRA' A
#
# COMPACT_ATOMS: atom_id res chain seq x y z
N MET A 1 -15.22 -36.58 -32.07
CA MET A 1 -15.20 -35.13 -31.80
C MET A 1 -14.73 -34.99 -30.37
N LEU A 2 -13.48 -34.57 -30.16
CA LEU A 2 -12.94 -34.32 -28.83
C LEU A 2 -12.72 -32.81 -28.73
N ASP A 3 -13.63 -32.19 -27.99
CA ASP A 3 -13.53 -30.85 -27.43
C ASP A 3 -12.25 -30.74 -26.61
N GLU A 4 -11.27 -30.01 -27.09
CA GLU A 4 -10.20 -29.48 -26.24
C GLU A 4 -10.15 -27.97 -26.42
N GLN A 5 -11.09 -27.29 -25.75
CA GLN A 5 -10.96 -25.86 -25.52
C GLN A 5 -9.72 -25.65 -24.65
N GLY A 6 -8.62 -25.27 -25.29
CA GLY A 6 -7.37 -24.94 -24.61
C GLY A 6 -7.57 -23.72 -23.71
N ASP A 7 -7.48 -23.95 -22.40
CA ASP A 7 -7.65 -22.91 -21.39
C ASP A 7 -6.41 -22.01 -21.36
N PHE A 8 -6.47 -20.87 -22.06
CA PHE A 8 -5.43 -19.85 -22.04
C PHE A 8 -5.68 -18.90 -20.86
N GLN A 9 -5.36 -19.34 -19.64
CA GLN A 9 -5.42 -18.47 -18.47
C GLN A 9 -4.16 -17.60 -18.41
N ASP A 10 -4.36 -16.29 -18.32
CA ASP A 10 -3.28 -15.34 -18.05
C ASP A 10 -2.60 -15.69 -16.72
N LYS A 11 -1.27 -15.84 -16.78
CA LYS A 11 -0.48 -16.07 -15.57
C LYS A 11 -0.66 -14.91 -14.59
N PRO A 12 -0.95 -15.16 -13.30
CA PRO A 12 -1.16 -14.10 -12.33
C PRO A 12 0.10 -13.23 -12.19
N ARG A 13 -0.07 -11.92 -12.26
CA ARG A 13 1.02 -10.95 -12.13
C ARG A 13 1.66 -11.05 -10.74
N ARG A 14 2.97 -11.28 -10.69
CA ARG A 14 3.74 -11.30 -9.44
C ARG A 14 3.67 -9.93 -8.75
N LYS A 15 3.21 -9.90 -7.50
CA LYS A 15 3.33 -8.71 -6.64
C LYS A 15 4.78 -8.59 -6.19
N TYR A 16 5.46 -7.52 -6.60
CA TYR A 16 6.80 -7.19 -6.12
C TYR A 16 6.81 -6.90 -4.62
N PHE A 17 7.96 -7.18 -3.98
CA PHE A 17 8.25 -6.84 -2.59
C PHE A 17 7.96 -5.36 -2.33
N ARG A 18 7.24 -5.09 -1.24
CA ARG A 18 6.89 -3.74 -0.81
C ARG A 18 7.90 -3.31 0.24
N LYS A 19 8.43 -2.08 0.11
CA LYS A 19 9.31 -1.49 1.13
C LYS A 19 8.59 -1.16 2.45
N ILE A 20 7.26 -1.07 2.43
CA ILE A 20 6.44 -0.69 3.58
C ILE A 20 5.48 -1.83 3.91
N ASP A 21 5.57 -2.32 5.15
CA ASP A 21 4.60 -3.25 5.73
C ASP A 21 3.26 -2.55 5.96
N PRO A 22 2.15 -3.03 5.38
CA PRO A 22 0.86 -2.37 5.52
C PRO A 22 0.33 -2.38 6.96
N LYS A 23 0.62 -3.45 7.72
CA LYS A 23 0.19 -3.59 9.12
C LYS A 23 0.83 -2.53 10.02
N LYS A 24 2.16 -2.39 9.95
CA LYS A 24 2.91 -1.39 10.72
C LYS A 24 2.48 0.04 10.38
N LEU A 25 2.14 0.31 9.11
CA LEU A 25 1.64 1.63 8.72
C LEU A 25 0.26 1.90 9.33
N GLU A 26 -0.61 0.89 9.42
CA GLU A 26 -1.93 1.05 10.05
C GLU A 26 -1.82 1.28 11.56
N GLU A 27 -0.97 0.53 12.26
CA GLU A 27 -0.67 0.76 13.69
C GLU A 27 -0.14 2.18 13.92
N PHE A 28 0.83 2.61 13.10
CA PHE A 28 1.38 3.97 13.17
C PHE A 28 0.30 5.06 12.98
N LEU A 29 -0.66 4.84 12.08
CA LEU A 29 -1.76 5.78 11.85
C LEU A 29 -2.76 5.81 13.02
N ARG A 30 -2.97 4.68 13.70
CA ARG A 30 -3.81 4.61 14.91
C ARG A 30 -3.17 5.34 16.09
N GLU A 31 -1.88 5.11 16.31
CA GLU A 31 -1.13 5.77 17.39
C GLU A 31 -0.98 7.29 17.14
N ARG A 32 -0.83 7.70 15.88
CA ARG A 32 -0.61 9.10 15.52
C ARG A 32 -1.60 9.59 14.44
N PRO A 33 -2.83 9.96 14.84
CA PRO A 33 -3.84 10.44 13.89
C PRO A 33 -3.41 11.71 13.13
N ASN A 34 -2.55 12.54 13.74
CA ASN A 34 -2.05 13.78 13.16
C ASN A 34 -0.59 13.73 12.68
N ALA A 35 0.02 12.55 12.56
CA ALA A 35 1.40 12.45 12.07
C ALA A 35 1.57 13.08 10.67
N TYR A 36 2.69 13.78 10.50
CA TYR A 36 3.12 14.25 9.20
C TYR A 36 3.76 13.13 8.37
N LEU A 37 3.65 13.23 7.05
CA LEU A 37 4.29 12.28 6.12
C LEU A 37 5.82 12.24 6.27
N LYS A 38 6.43 13.31 6.78
CA LYS A 38 7.88 13.39 7.03
C LYS A 38 8.28 12.46 8.18
N GLU A 39 7.55 12.49 9.29
CA GLU A 39 7.84 11.65 10.45
C GLU A 39 7.67 10.16 10.13
N ALA A 40 6.60 9.81 9.40
CA ALA A 40 6.41 8.45 8.92
C ALA A 40 7.57 8.01 8.01
N ALA A 41 8.00 8.88 7.10
CA ALA A 41 9.13 8.61 6.22
C ALA A 41 10.44 8.35 6.99
N GLU A 42 10.71 9.12 8.05
CA GLU A 42 11.88 8.93 8.92
C GLU A 42 11.84 7.62 9.70
N ILE A 43 10.68 7.27 10.27
CA ILE A 43 10.49 6.02 11.05
C ILE A 43 10.62 4.79 10.16
N PHE A 44 10.05 4.82 8.95
CA PHE A 44 10.10 3.71 8.01
C PHE A 44 11.38 3.71 7.13
N GLY A 45 12.27 4.69 7.29
CA GLY A 45 13.46 4.84 6.43
C GLY A 45 13.13 4.95 4.94
N CYS A 46 11.97 5.52 4.61
CA CYS A 46 11.40 5.55 3.27
C CYS A 46 11.21 6.99 2.75
N SER A 47 11.09 7.17 1.44
CA SER A 47 10.74 8.48 0.89
C SER A 47 9.28 8.85 1.20
N LYS A 48 8.98 10.14 1.39
CA LYS A 48 7.60 10.67 1.58
C LYS A 48 6.61 10.17 0.51
N ALA A 49 7.07 10.07 -0.74
CA ALA A 49 6.28 9.57 -1.86
C ALA A 49 5.88 8.08 -1.70
N ALA A 50 6.75 7.26 -1.08
CA ALA A 50 6.45 5.86 -0.81
C ALA A 50 5.35 5.72 0.25
N VAL A 51 5.42 6.53 1.32
CA VAL A 51 4.37 6.61 2.34
C VAL A 51 3.05 7.07 1.73
N SER A 52 3.05 8.12 0.91
CA SER A 52 1.84 8.59 0.22
C SER A 52 1.22 7.52 -0.69
N LYS A 53 2.04 6.80 -1.47
CA LYS A 53 1.56 5.67 -2.28
C LYS A 53 1.01 4.53 -1.43
N ALA A 54 1.61 4.24 -0.28
CA ALA A 54 1.12 3.22 0.65
C ALA A 54 -0.25 3.60 1.25
N LEU A 55 -0.43 4.86 1.66
CA LEU A 55 -1.71 5.38 2.16
C LEU A 55 -2.81 5.30 1.10
N LYS A 56 -2.51 5.71 -0.15
CA LYS A 56 -3.46 5.60 -1.27
C LYS A 56 -3.88 4.16 -1.52
N ARG A 57 -2.97 3.20 -1.40
CA ARG A 57 -3.28 1.76 -1.56
C ARG A 57 -4.18 1.22 -0.45
N MET A 58 -4.13 1.80 0.75
CA MET A 58 -5.01 1.46 1.86
C MET A 58 -6.33 2.25 1.84
N ASN A 59 -6.56 3.07 0.80
CA ASN A 59 -7.68 4.02 0.72
C ASN A 59 -7.78 4.95 1.94
N TYR A 60 -6.65 5.21 2.60
CA TYR A 60 -6.62 6.10 3.76
C TYR A 60 -6.53 7.55 3.28
N THR A 61 -7.60 8.31 3.53
CA THR A 61 -7.66 9.74 3.19
C THR A 61 -7.94 10.56 4.44
N LYS A 62 -7.15 11.61 4.68
CA LYS A 62 -7.43 12.59 5.74
C LYS A 62 -8.34 13.66 5.16
N LYS A 63 -9.55 13.82 5.72
CA LYS A 63 -10.38 14.99 5.43
C LYS A 63 -9.76 16.20 6.14
N LYS A 64 -9.51 17.28 5.40
CA LYS A 64 -9.06 18.55 6.00
C LYS A 64 -10.15 18.99 6.97
N ARG A 65 -9.82 19.15 8.26
CA ARG A 65 -10.74 19.81 9.21
C ARG A 65 -10.80 21.29 8.80
N ALA A 66 -12.01 21.75 8.50
CA ALA A 66 -12.30 23.16 8.20
C ALA A 66 -12.24 23.98 9.49
#